data_AF-A0A8J8Q5R9-F1
#
_entry.id   AF-A0A8J8Q5R9-F1
#
_cell.length_a   1.000
_cell.length_b   1.000
_cell.length_c   1.000
_cell.angle_alpha   90.00
_cell.angle_beta   90.00
_cell.angle_gamma   90.00
#
_symmetry.space_group_name_H-M   'P 1'
#
loop_
_entity.id
_entity.type
_entity.pdbx_description
1 polymer ?
#
loop_
_entity_poly.entity_id
_entity_poly.type
_entity_poly.pdbx_seq_one_letter_code
_entity_poly.pdbx_strand_id
1 'polypeptide(L)'
;MSAPANTPWSNVYQLSSFLGQLEAEGGISVRALVDELDVDLPVDGIAYHDRGIRVPGYDATFVHEPTGSRGRPAFSVQIDAVGPRNTWAIFDNTLSWDVYLLRAEGVAALAWVSDEEYRIEEADQFSSKREALAAGRFSFGVFLYAGDAWREQVQQIQRTNAPAYLLREDGQPIVPGSQSEFYELVDSTVTEFRTSGAAPDYLGLLELEVTIDG
;
A
#
# COMPACT_ATOMS: atom_id res chain seq x y z
N MET A 1 27.28 3.77 9.76
CA MET A 1 26.77 2.74 10.69
C MET A 1 26.06 1.73 9.81
N SER A 2 26.35 0.43 9.96
CA SER A 2 25.76 -0.61 9.10
C SER A 2 24.30 -0.82 9.46
N ALA A 3 23.41 -0.76 8.47
CA ALA A 3 22.01 -1.17 8.61
C ALA A 3 21.93 -2.61 9.15
N PRO A 4 20.89 -2.96 9.94
CA PRO A 4 20.77 -4.30 10.53
C PRO A 4 20.68 -5.39 9.45
N ALA A 5 21.42 -6.48 9.66
CA ALA A 5 21.75 -7.51 8.67
C ALA A 5 20.61 -8.49 8.32
N ASN A 6 19.35 -8.18 8.60
CA ASN A 6 18.19 -8.98 8.19
C ASN A 6 17.22 -8.09 7.42
N THR A 7 17.48 -7.88 6.13
CA THR A 7 16.50 -7.32 5.20
C THR A 7 15.33 -8.31 5.05
N PRO A 8 14.09 -7.96 5.42
CA PRO A 8 12.92 -8.85 5.29
C PRO A 8 12.67 -9.29 3.85
N TRP A 9 13.09 -8.50 2.86
CA TRP A 9 12.92 -8.84 1.45
C TRP A 9 14.23 -9.31 0.83
N SER A 10 14.23 -10.55 0.34
CA SER A 10 15.39 -11.16 -0.32
C SER A 10 15.68 -10.57 -1.70
N ASN A 11 14.66 -10.00 -2.33
CA ASN A 11 14.64 -9.68 -3.75
C ASN A 11 13.82 -8.40 -3.96
N VAL A 12 14.46 -7.36 -4.48
CA VAL A 12 13.84 -6.06 -4.75
C VAL A 12 14.04 -5.74 -6.22
N TYR A 13 12.98 -5.49 -6.97
CA TYR A 13 13.03 -5.18 -8.40
C TYR A 13 12.29 -3.88 -8.66
N GLN A 14 12.97 -2.90 -9.22
CA GLN A 14 12.35 -1.65 -9.61
C GLN A 14 11.61 -1.84 -10.93
N LEU A 15 10.38 -1.38 -11.01
CA LEU A 15 9.54 -1.40 -12.21
C LEU A 15 9.66 -0.03 -12.90
N SER A 16 10.81 0.21 -13.53
CA SER A 16 11.20 1.55 -14.02
C SER A 16 10.25 2.17 -15.06
N SER A 17 9.47 1.35 -15.78
CA SER A 17 8.49 1.80 -16.77
C SER A 17 7.06 1.90 -16.23
N PHE A 18 6.81 1.55 -14.98
CA PHE A 18 5.47 1.31 -14.46
C PHE A 18 4.53 2.50 -14.65
N LEU A 19 4.96 3.71 -14.27
CA LEU A 19 4.11 4.91 -14.39
C LEU A 19 3.89 5.33 -15.85
N GLY A 20 4.89 5.11 -16.71
CA GLY A 20 4.74 5.35 -18.15
C GLY A 20 3.78 4.36 -18.80
N GLN A 21 3.80 3.10 -18.38
CA GLN A 21 2.81 2.09 -18.79
C GLN A 21 1.43 2.44 -18.26
N LEU A 22 1.33 2.87 -17.00
CA LEU A 22 0.07 3.28 -16.38
C LEU A 22 -0.58 4.45 -17.14
N GLU A 23 0.21 5.45 -17.51
CA GLU A 23 -0.25 6.57 -18.34
C GLU A 23 -0.73 6.10 -19.72
N ALA A 24 -0.02 5.15 -20.35
CA ALA A 24 -0.37 4.63 -21.68
C ALA A 24 -1.62 3.74 -21.69
N GLU A 25 -1.80 2.92 -20.65
CA GLU A 25 -2.87 1.92 -20.55
C GLU A 25 -4.11 2.47 -19.82
N GLY A 26 -3.96 3.54 -19.04
CA GLY A 26 -5.02 4.15 -18.24
C GLY A 26 -5.29 3.42 -16.92
N GLY A 27 -5.01 2.12 -16.84
CA GLY A 27 -5.06 1.36 -15.59
C GLY A 27 -4.35 0.02 -15.68
N ILE A 28 -3.75 -0.39 -14.55
CA ILE A 28 -2.99 -1.64 -14.41
C ILE A 28 -3.50 -2.38 -13.18
N SER A 29 -4.05 -3.58 -13.40
CA SER A 29 -4.39 -4.52 -12.33
C SER A 29 -3.11 -5.11 -11.73
N VAL A 30 -3.06 -5.21 -10.40
CA VAL A 30 -1.95 -5.85 -9.69
C VAL A 30 -1.86 -7.32 -10.06
N ARG A 31 -2.98 -8.03 -10.14
CA ARG A 31 -3.00 -9.42 -10.58
C ARG A 31 -2.42 -9.57 -12.00
N ALA A 32 -2.85 -8.74 -12.94
CA ALA A 32 -2.34 -8.78 -14.31
C ALA A 32 -0.83 -8.48 -14.38
N LEU A 33 -0.34 -7.51 -13.62
CA LEU A 33 1.08 -7.19 -13.53
C LEU A 33 1.90 -8.36 -12.96
N VAL A 34 1.39 -9.00 -11.90
CA VAL A 34 2.06 -10.14 -11.25
C VAL A 34 2.13 -11.34 -12.19
N ASP A 35 1.07 -11.59 -12.96
CA ASP A 35 1.03 -12.64 -13.98
C ASP A 35 2.05 -12.36 -15.11
N GLU A 36 2.21 -11.11 -15.54
CA GLU A 36 3.21 -10.72 -16.55
C GLU A 36 4.66 -10.89 -16.04
N LEU A 37 4.89 -10.56 -14.77
CA LEU A 37 6.21 -10.63 -14.13
C LEU A 37 6.64 -12.05 -13.73
N ASP A 38 5.80 -13.06 -13.98
CA ASP A 38 6.03 -14.47 -13.64
C ASP A 38 6.45 -14.65 -12.17
N VAL A 39 5.68 -14.04 -11.27
CA VAL A 39 5.92 -14.17 -9.84
C VAL A 39 5.48 -15.57 -9.40
N ASP A 40 6.42 -16.35 -8.85
CA ASP A 40 6.18 -17.69 -8.30
C ASP A 40 5.41 -17.66 -6.97
N LEU A 41 4.22 -17.06 -7.00
CA LEU A 41 3.26 -16.99 -5.90
C LEU A 41 1.85 -17.06 -6.50
N PRO A 42 1.05 -18.10 -6.20
CA PRO A 42 -0.32 -18.20 -6.68
C PRO A 42 -1.22 -17.22 -5.93
N VAL A 43 -1.27 -15.96 -6.40
CA VAL A 43 -1.98 -14.88 -5.70
C VAL A 43 -3.49 -15.13 -5.72
N ASP A 44 -4.05 -15.37 -4.53
CA ASP A 44 -5.49 -15.52 -4.33
C ASP A 44 -6.16 -14.19 -3.99
N GLY A 45 -5.43 -13.27 -3.36
CA GLY A 45 -5.89 -11.92 -3.03
C GLY A 45 -4.77 -11.02 -2.54
N ILE A 46 -5.13 -9.80 -2.14
CA ILE A 46 -4.19 -8.76 -1.76
C ILE A 46 -4.58 -8.10 -0.44
N ALA A 47 -3.63 -7.37 0.16
CA ALA A 47 -3.96 -6.34 1.15
C ALA A 47 -3.25 -5.04 0.81
N TYR A 48 -4.04 -3.99 0.56
CA TYR A 48 -3.53 -2.63 0.46
C TYR A 48 -2.94 -2.20 1.80
N HIS A 49 -1.85 -1.45 1.74
CA HIS A 49 -1.10 -0.93 2.86
C HIS A 49 -0.99 0.59 2.74
N ASP A 50 -1.43 1.28 3.78
CA ASP A 50 -1.17 2.70 3.97
C ASP A 50 -0.79 2.92 5.43
N ARG A 51 0.52 2.96 5.71
CA ARG A 51 1.08 3.35 7.01
C ARG A 51 0.42 2.68 8.21
N GLY A 52 0.14 1.39 8.08
CA GLY A 52 -0.46 0.55 9.10
C GLY A 52 -1.92 0.22 8.83
N ILE A 53 -2.64 1.01 8.02
CA ILE A 53 -3.97 0.63 7.50
C ILE A 53 -3.81 -0.55 6.55
N ARG A 54 -4.72 -1.52 6.68
CA ARG A 54 -4.73 -2.76 5.90
C ARG A 54 -6.12 -3.07 5.39
N VAL A 55 -6.26 -3.07 4.07
CA VAL A 55 -7.54 -3.35 3.40
C VAL A 55 -7.39 -4.60 2.53
N PRO A 56 -7.98 -5.74 2.96
CA PRO A 56 -8.07 -6.93 2.13
C PRO A 56 -8.94 -6.70 0.89
N GLY A 57 -8.47 -7.18 -0.25
CA GLY A 57 -9.20 -7.15 -1.51
C GLY A 57 -8.82 -8.33 -2.42
N TYR A 58 -9.66 -8.61 -3.41
CA TYR A 58 -9.39 -9.65 -4.40
C TYR A 58 -8.37 -9.20 -5.46
N ASP A 59 -8.30 -7.89 -5.69
CA ASP A 59 -7.33 -7.23 -6.55
C ASP A 59 -7.17 -5.75 -6.16
N ALA A 60 -6.13 -5.11 -6.69
CA ALA A 60 -5.95 -3.67 -6.67
C ALA A 60 -5.66 -3.18 -8.10
N THR A 61 -6.22 -2.03 -8.47
CA THR A 61 -5.99 -1.42 -9.78
C THR A 61 -5.35 -0.06 -9.61
N PHE A 62 -4.18 0.12 -10.19
CA PHE A 62 -3.59 1.44 -10.39
C PHE A 62 -4.32 2.12 -11.55
N VAL A 63 -4.66 3.39 -11.41
CA VAL A 63 -5.37 4.17 -12.44
C VAL A 63 -4.61 5.46 -12.71
N HIS A 64 -4.40 5.78 -13.98
CA HIS A 64 -3.88 7.09 -14.36
C HIS A 64 -4.98 8.15 -14.20
N GLU A 65 -4.68 9.19 -13.42
CA GLU A 65 -5.60 10.29 -13.17
C GLU A 65 -5.08 11.54 -13.91
N PRO A 66 -5.61 11.88 -15.09
CA PRO A 66 -5.19 13.08 -15.80
C PRO A 66 -5.47 14.32 -14.96
N THR A 67 -4.72 15.40 -15.22
CA THR A 67 -4.77 16.67 -14.46
C THR A 67 -6.19 17.15 -14.10
N GLY A 68 -7.14 16.96 -15.02
CA GLY A 68 -8.57 17.08 -14.76
C GLY A 68 -8.97 18.37 -14.02
N SER A 69 -10.00 18.26 -13.17
CA SER A 69 -10.45 19.35 -12.28
C SER A 69 -9.50 19.63 -11.11
N ARG A 70 -8.60 18.70 -10.79
CA ARG A 70 -7.63 18.82 -9.68
C ARG A 70 -6.52 19.82 -9.97
N GLY A 71 -6.25 20.11 -11.24
CA GLY A 71 -5.21 21.06 -11.67
C GLY A 71 -3.78 20.52 -11.56
N ARG A 72 -3.60 19.24 -11.18
CA ARG A 72 -2.31 18.53 -11.21
C ARG A 72 -2.52 17.05 -11.58
N PRO A 73 -1.57 16.41 -12.28
CA PRO A 73 -1.65 14.98 -12.59
C PRO A 73 -1.58 14.15 -11.31
N ALA A 74 -2.22 12.99 -11.33
CA ALA A 74 -2.20 12.04 -10.24
C ALA A 74 -2.16 10.61 -10.78
N PHE A 75 -2.00 9.66 -9.89
CA PHE A 75 -2.45 8.30 -10.10
C PHE A 75 -3.22 7.86 -8.87
N SER A 76 -4.07 6.85 -9.01
CA SER A 76 -4.82 6.33 -7.89
C SER A 76 -4.72 4.81 -7.79
N VAL A 77 -5.01 4.28 -6.60
CA VAL A 77 -5.08 2.84 -6.33
C VAL A 77 -6.47 2.55 -5.80
N GLN A 78 -7.21 1.74 -6.54
CA GLN A 78 -8.56 1.30 -6.20
C GLN A 78 -8.54 -0.17 -5.80
N ILE A 79 -9.22 -0.50 -4.70
CA ILE A 79 -9.22 -1.86 -4.16
C ILE A 79 -10.57 -2.51 -4.45
N ASP A 80 -10.56 -3.69 -5.08
CA ASP A 80 -11.71 -4.58 -5.11
C ASP A 80 -11.82 -5.28 -3.75
N ALA A 81 -12.31 -4.54 -2.76
CA ALA A 81 -12.21 -4.90 -1.36
C ALA A 81 -13.17 -6.03 -0.97
N VAL A 82 -12.84 -6.75 0.12
CA VAL A 82 -13.68 -7.84 0.61
C VAL A 82 -14.98 -7.31 1.21
N GLY A 83 -16.12 -7.70 0.63
CA GLY A 83 -17.44 -7.35 1.15
C GLY A 83 -17.87 -5.94 0.71
N PRO A 84 -18.67 -5.21 1.51
CA PRO A 84 -19.19 -3.90 1.14
C PRO A 84 -18.17 -2.76 1.39
N ARG A 85 -16.88 -3.04 1.27
CA ARG A 85 -15.81 -2.09 1.60
C ARG A 85 -15.39 -1.35 0.35
N ASN A 86 -15.00 -0.10 0.53
CA ASN A 86 -14.44 0.71 -0.53
C ASN A 86 -13.10 1.30 -0.07
N THR A 87 -12.10 1.27 -0.93
CA THR A 87 -10.84 1.93 -0.67
C THR A 87 -10.26 2.51 -1.94
N TRP A 88 -9.93 3.79 -1.86
CA TRP A 88 -9.35 4.56 -2.95
C TRP A 88 -8.31 5.53 -2.40
N ALA A 89 -7.08 5.43 -2.90
CA ALA A 89 -5.99 6.33 -2.54
C ALA A 89 -5.49 7.06 -3.78
N ILE A 90 -5.34 8.39 -3.69
CA ILE A 90 -4.91 9.24 -4.80
C ILE A 90 -3.55 9.85 -4.46
N PHE A 91 -2.59 9.72 -5.37
CA PHE A 91 -1.21 10.15 -5.19
C PHE A 91 -0.83 11.25 -6.17
N ASP A 92 -0.07 12.24 -5.70
CA ASP A 92 0.43 13.38 -6.47
C ASP A 92 1.50 12.91 -7.46
N ASN A 93 1.15 12.89 -8.75
CA ASN A 93 2.07 12.47 -9.80
C ASN A 93 2.98 13.61 -10.29
N THR A 94 3.03 14.74 -9.57
CA THR A 94 4.09 15.74 -9.75
C THR A 94 5.36 15.38 -8.97
N LEU A 95 5.27 14.45 -8.01
CA LEU A 95 6.44 13.87 -7.34
C LEU A 95 7.07 12.77 -8.20
N SER A 96 8.37 12.57 -8.01
CA SER A 96 9.10 11.45 -8.60
C SER A 96 8.87 10.19 -7.77
N TRP A 97 8.16 9.22 -8.35
CA TRP A 97 7.81 7.95 -7.71
C TRP A 97 8.61 6.80 -8.30
N ASP A 98 9.04 5.89 -7.43
CA ASP A 98 9.57 4.60 -7.85
C ASP A 98 8.66 3.49 -7.33
N VAL A 99 8.36 2.53 -8.21
CA VAL A 99 7.56 1.34 -7.87
C VAL A 99 8.46 0.11 -7.89
N TYR A 100 8.28 -0.76 -6.90
CA TYR A 100 9.10 -1.95 -6.70
C TYR A 100 8.25 -3.19 -6.46
N LEU A 101 8.67 -4.30 -7.05
CA LEU A 101 8.28 -5.64 -6.65
C LEU A 101 9.27 -6.15 -5.59
N LEU A 102 8.74 -6.46 -4.41
CA LEU A 102 9.46 -7.04 -3.27
C LEU A 102 9.10 -8.51 -3.17
N ARG A 103 10.10 -9.39 -3.00
CA ARG A 103 9.91 -10.84 -2.86
C ARG A 103 10.74 -11.42 -1.73
N ALA A 104 10.12 -12.31 -0.97
CA ALA A 104 10.75 -13.21 -0.03
C ALA A 104 10.09 -14.59 -0.15
N GLU A 105 10.61 -15.57 0.60
CA GLU A 105 10.02 -16.91 0.59
C GLU A 105 8.55 -16.87 1.00
N GLY A 106 7.66 -17.28 0.09
CA GLY A 106 6.22 -17.36 0.33
C GLY A 106 5.47 -16.02 0.41
N VAL A 107 6.11 -14.89 0.13
CA VAL A 107 5.46 -13.56 0.18
C VAL A 107 6.03 -12.59 -0.86
N ALA A 108 5.14 -11.79 -1.43
CA ALA A 108 5.51 -10.72 -2.33
C ALA A 108 4.66 -9.46 -2.06
N ALA A 109 5.19 -8.31 -2.45
CA ALA A 109 4.48 -7.04 -2.36
C ALA A 109 4.89 -6.11 -3.50
N LEU A 110 3.95 -5.30 -3.98
CA LEU A 110 4.27 -4.07 -4.70
C LEU A 110 4.37 -2.94 -3.69
N ALA A 111 5.41 -2.12 -3.78
CA ALA A 111 5.59 -0.96 -2.93
C ALA A 111 6.00 0.25 -3.79
N TRP A 112 5.56 1.43 -3.41
CA TRP A 112 5.95 2.66 -4.08
C TRP A 112 6.37 3.72 -3.08
N VAL A 113 7.37 4.51 -3.48
CA VAL A 113 8.00 5.52 -2.62
C VAL A 113 8.43 6.71 -3.45
N SER A 114 8.08 7.91 -2.99
CA SER A 114 8.50 9.15 -3.65
C SER A 114 9.93 9.53 -3.27
N ASP A 115 10.61 10.32 -4.09
CA ASP A 115 11.91 10.89 -3.75
C ASP A 115 11.85 11.68 -2.43
N GLU A 116 10.74 12.38 -2.22
CA GLU A 116 10.55 13.26 -1.08
C GLU A 116 10.28 12.47 0.21
N GLU A 117 9.43 11.43 0.17
CA GLU A 117 9.23 10.50 1.30
C GLU A 117 10.56 9.88 1.72
N TYR A 118 11.32 9.34 0.77
CA TYR A 118 12.61 8.74 1.05
C TYR A 118 13.59 9.74 1.68
N ARG A 119 13.68 10.94 1.09
CA ARG A 119 14.58 12.01 1.56
C ARG A 119 14.29 12.41 3.00
N ILE A 120 13.03 12.40 3.41
CA ILE A 120 12.59 12.86 4.74
C ILE A 120 12.63 11.74 5.77
N GLU A 121 12.15 10.53 5.44
CA GLU A 121 11.95 9.47 6.43
C GLU A 121 13.14 8.50 6.51
N GLU A 122 13.88 8.27 5.42
CA GLU A 122 14.75 7.09 5.32
C GLU A 122 16.20 7.40 4.91
N ALA A 123 16.48 8.54 4.28
CA ALA A 123 17.81 8.89 3.74
C ALA A 123 18.93 9.03 4.79
N ASP A 124 18.58 9.25 6.07
CA ASP A 124 19.55 9.29 7.17
C ASP A 124 20.07 7.89 7.56
N GLN A 125 19.30 6.84 7.24
CA GLN A 125 19.57 5.46 7.64
C GLN A 125 19.96 4.56 6.47
N PHE A 126 19.49 4.89 5.26
CA PHE A 126 19.68 4.09 4.06
C PHE A 126 20.36 4.90 2.96
N SER A 127 21.16 4.22 2.13
CA SER A 127 21.88 4.86 1.02
C SER A 127 21.05 4.98 -0.25
N SER A 128 19.97 4.21 -0.36
CA SER A 128 19.02 4.26 -1.48
C SER A 128 17.61 3.81 -1.07
N LYS A 129 16.60 4.19 -1.86
CA LYS A 129 15.22 3.68 -1.76
C LYS A 129 15.19 2.16 -1.77
N ARG A 130 15.95 1.53 -2.67
CA ARG A 130 16.07 0.07 -2.77
C ARG A 130 16.50 -0.57 -1.45
N GLU A 131 17.47 0.02 -0.75
CA GLU A 131 17.96 -0.47 0.54
C GLU A 131 16.90 -0.30 1.64
N ALA A 132 16.24 0.86 1.69
CA ALA A 132 15.13 1.12 2.61
C ALA A 132 13.99 0.11 2.40
N LEU A 133 13.57 -0.10 1.16
CA LEU A 133 12.54 -1.08 0.78
C LEU A 133 12.96 -2.51 1.11
N ALA A 134 14.22 -2.89 0.87
CA ALA A 134 14.75 -4.19 1.26
C ALA A 134 14.66 -4.41 2.78
N ALA A 135 14.85 -3.34 3.56
CA ALA A 135 14.68 -3.28 5.01
C ALA A 135 13.20 -3.23 5.46
N GLY A 136 12.23 -3.22 4.53
CA GLY A 136 10.80 -3.17 4.83
C GLY A 136 10.27 -1.76 5.11
N ARG A 137 11.01 -0.73 4.70
CA ARG A 137 10.65 0.69 4.90
C ARG A 137 9.91 1.23 3.68
N PHE A 138 8.59 1.32 3.79
CA PHE A 138 7.72 1.98 2.81
C PHE A 138 6.37 2.32 3.45
N SER A 139 5.79 3.46 3.09
CA SER A 139 4.46 3.86 3.57
C SER A 139 3.33 3.13 2.85
N PHE A 140 3.53 2.83 1.56
CA PHE A 140 2.46 2.41 0.67
C PHE A 140 2.82 1.14 -0.08
N GLY A 141 1.85 0.22 -0.17
CA GLY A 141 2.07 -1.02 -0.88
C GLY A 141 0.82 -1.87 -1.04
N VAL A 142 0.96 -2.95 -1.79
CA VAL A 142 -0.02 -4.02 -1.96
C VAL A 142 0.69 -5.33 -1.68
N PHE A 143 0.32 -5.99 -0.59
CA PHE A 143 0.84 -7.31 -0.23
C PHE A 143 0.05 -8.39 -0.97
N LEU A 144 0.75 -9.39 -1.47
CA LEU A 144 0.17 -10.50 -2.23
C LEU A 144 0.04 -11.71 -1.32
N TYR A 145 -1.15 -12.31 -1.28
CA TYR A 145 -1.47 -13.46 -0.42
C TYR A 145 -1.94 -14.65 -1.23
N ALA A 146 -1.61 -15.84 -0.73
CA ALA A 146 -2.00 -17.13 -1.29
C ALA A 146 -2.49 -18.07 -0.19
N GLY A 147 -3.33 -19.04 -0.56
CA GLY A 147 -3.76 -20.16 0.27
C GLY A 147 -4.41 -19.75 1.60
N ASP A 148 -3.92 -20.35 2.69
CA ASP A 148 -4.44 -20.11 4.04
C ASP A 148 -4.27 -18.66 4.50
N ALA A 149 -3.15 -18.02 4.16
CA ALA A 149 -2.89 -16.64 4.56
C ALA A 149 -3.95 -15.69 3.98
N TRP A 150 -4.38 -15.91 2.73
CA TRP A 150 -5.49 -15.15 2.15
C TRP A 150 -6.84 -15.47 2.83
N ARG A 151 -7.13 -16.75 3.08
CA ARG A 151 -8.37 -17.15 3.74
C ARG A 151 -8.52 -16.54 5.13
N GLU A 152 -7.43 -16.41 5.88
CA GLU A 152 -7.41 -15.76 7.19
C GLU A 152 -7.76 -14.27 7.08
N GLN A 153 -7.22 -13.55 6.08
CA GLN A 153 -7.55 -12.14 5.82
C GLN A 153 -9.05 -11.94 5.60
N VAL A 154 -9.65 -12.75 4.71
CA VAL A 154 -11.08 -12.70 4.40
C VAL A 154 -11.92 -13.00 5.63
N GLN A 155 -11.61 -14.08 6.36
CA GLN A 155 -12.37 -14.46 7.54
C GLN A 155 -12.30 -13.41 8.65
N GLN A 156 -11.14 -12.78 8.85
CA GLN A 156 -10.95 -11.76 9.87
C GLN A 156 -11.77 -10.52 9.56
N ILE A 157 -11.65 -9.99 8.35
CA ILE A 157 -12.32 -8.74 7.99
C ILE A 157 -13.85 -8.91 7.87
N GLN A 158 -14.33 -10.06 7.43
CA GLN A 158 -15.78 -10.35 7.38
C GLN A 158 -16.44 -10.49 8.75
N ARG A 159 -15.67 -10.64 9.85
CA ARG A 159 -16.21 -10.68 11.22
C ARG A 159 -16.50 -9.29 11.79
N THR A 160 -16.16 -8.22 11.08
CA THR A 160 -16.34 -6.85 11.56
C THR A 160 -17.09 -6.00 10.54
N ASN A 161 -17.61 -4.87 11.01
CA ASN A 161 -18.17 -3.80 10.17
C ASN A 161 -17.19 -2.62 10.08
N ALA A 162 -15.89 -2.90 10.19
CA ALA A 162 -14.84 -1.91 9.95
C ALA A 162 -14.38 -1.96 8.49
N PRO A 163 -13.98 -0.82 7.91
CA PRO A 163 -13.51 -0.76 6.53
C PRO A 163 -12.12 -1.38 6.34
N ALA A 164 -11.31 -1.44 7.40
CA ALA A 164 -9.95 -1.96 7.39
C ALA A 164 -9.56 -2.47 8.79
N TYR A 165 -8.42 -3.15 8.88
CA TYR A 165 -7.72 -3.34 10.16
C TYR A 165 -6.43 -2.50 10.19
N LEU A 166 -5.85 -2.35 11.38
CA LEU A 166 -4.62 -1.60 11.60
C LEU A 166 -3.50 -2.56 12.02
N LEU A 167 -2.26 -2.28 11.64
CA LEU A 167 -1.08 -3.05 12.00
C LEU A 167 -0.10 -2.18 12.79
N ARG A 168 0.11 -2.51 14.07
CA ARG A 168 1.04 -1.78 14.95
C ARG A 168 2.47 -1.93 14.49
N GLU A 169 3.36 -1.07 14.99
CA GLU A 169 4.80 -1.19 14.75
C GLU A 169 5.38 -2.53 15.24
N ASP A 170 4.79 -3.11 16.29
CA ASP A 170 5.13 -4.45 16.80
C ASP A 170 4.58 -5.60 15.93
N GLY A 171 3.89 -5.28 14.84
CA GLY A 171 3.29 -6.23 13.91
C GLY A 171 1.99 -6.85 14.40
N GLN A 172 1.44 -6.43 15.55
CA GLN A 172 0.17 -6.95 16.03
C GLN A 172 -1.02 -6.25 15.34
N PRO A 173 -2.01 -7.02 14.82
CA PRO A 173 -3.19 -6.43 14.22
C PRO A 173 -4.15 -5.88 15.28
N ILE A 174 -4.67 -4.68 15.06
CA ILE A 174 -5.85 -4.14 15.73
C ILE A 174 -7.01 -4.29 14.75
N VAL A 175 -8.07 -4.96 15.17
CA VAL A 175 -9.24 -5.22 14.32
C VAL A 175 -10.43 -4.44 14.88
N PRO A 176 -10.74 -3.26 14.34
CA PRO A 176 -11.90 -2.49 14.79
C PRO A 176 -13.18 -3.26 14.48
N GLY A 177 -14.18 -3.14 15.35
CA GLY A 177 -15.50 -3.72 15.17
C GLY A 177 -16.42 -2.93 14.24
N SER A 178 -16.17 -1.62 14.08
CA SER A 178 -17.01 -0.70 13.29
C SER A 178 -16.18 0.38 12.55
N GLN A 179 -16.78 1.06 11.58
CA GLN A 179 -16.17 2.21 10.90
C GLN A 179 -15.86 3.37 11.87
N SER A 180 -16.74 3.66 12.82
CA SER A 180 -16.48 4.70 13.82
C SER A 180 -15.28 4.37 14.69
N GLU A 181 -15.19 3.13 15.18
CA GLU A 181 -14.03 2.67 15.96
C GLU A 181 -12.74 2.70 15.14
N PHE A 182 -12.80 2.36 13.84
CA PHE A 182 -11.66 2.49 12.94
C PHE A 182 -11.12 3.92 12.88
N TYR A 183 -11.99 4.91 12.64
CA TYR A 183 -11.57 6.31 12.59
C TYR A 183 -11.15 6.85 13.96
N GLU A 184 -11.81 6.44 15.04
CA GLU A 184 -11.37 6.77 16.41
C GLU A 184 -9.95 6.25 16.66
N LEU A 185 -9.61 5.04 16.21
CA LEU A 185 -8.27 4.50 16.35
C LEU A 185 -7.27 5.27 15.48
N VAL A 186 -7.57 5.48 14.20
CA VAL A 186 -6.71 6.28 13.30
C VAL A 186 -6.46 7.70 13.85
N ASP A 187 -7.45 8.31 14.51
CA ASP A 187 -7.35 9.64 15.09
C ASP A 187 -6.65 9.67 16.47
N SER A 188 -6.88 8.65 17.28
CA SER A 188 -6.41 8.60 18.67
C SER A 188 -4.98 8.10 18.82
N THR A 189 -4.44 7.38 17.84
CA THR A 189 -3.03 7.00 17.88
C THR A 189 -2.12 8.19 17.59
N VAL A 190 -1.74 8.84 18.68
CA VAL A 190 -0.60 9.75 18.82
C VAL A 190 0.60 9.16 18.05
N THR A 191 0.98 9.79 16.94
CA THR A 191 2.14 9.44 16.07
C THR A 191 2.15 8.07 15.38
N GLU A 192 1.45 7.05 15.89
CA GLU A 192 1.62 5.63 15.51
C GLU A 192 0.71 5.16 14.36
N PHE A 193 -0.43 5.81 14.11
CA PHE A 193 -1.20 5.69 12.87
C PHE A 193 -1.71 7.09 12.56
N ARG A 194 -1.40 7.64 11.39
CA ARG A 194 -1.59 9.06 11.10
C ARG A 194 -3.09 9.40 11.02
N THR A 195 -3.46 10.43 11.78
CA THR A 195 -4.72 11.20 11.82
C THR A 195 -5.62 11.11 10.58
N SER A 196 -6.93 11.00 10.77
CA SER A 196 -7.90 11.51 9.79
C SER A 196 -7.69 13.03 9.68
N GLY A 197 -6.98 13.40 8.64
CA GLY A 197 -6.38 14.71 8.40
C GLY A 197 -5.46 14.58 7.20
N ALA A 198 -5.21 15.69 6.49
CA ALA A 198 -4.35 15.68 5.31
C ALA A 198 -3.01 15.02 5.68
N ALA A 199 -2.68 13.92 4.99
CA ALA A 199 -1.37 13.30 5.13
C ALA A 199 -0.29 14.37 4.88
N PRO A 200 0.87 14.31 5.58
CA PRO A 200 1.95 15.25 5.30
C PRO A 200 2.25 15.32 3.81
N ASP A 201 2.30 16.54 3.25
CA ASP A 201 2.41 16.77 1.80
C ASP A 201 3.55 15.98 1.14
N TYR A 202 4.64 15.74 1.87
CA TYR A 202 5.80 14.98 1.39
C TYR A 202 5.52 13.52 1.05
N LEU A 203 4.46 12.94 1.64
CA LEU A 203 4.01 11.60 1.28
C LEU A 203 3.36 11.57 -0.10
N GLY A 204 2.96 12.71 -0.65
CA GLY A 204 2.26 12.77 -1.93
C GLY A 204 0.89 12.11 -1.92
N LEU A 205 0.32 11.74 -0.78
CA LEU A 205 -1.05 11.24 -0.68
C LEU A 205 -2.00 12.44 -0.67
N LEU A 206 -2.75 12.62 -1.76
CA LEU A 206 -3.70 13.71 -1.94
C LEU A 206 -5.05 13.42 -1.29
N GLU A 207 -5.48 12.16 -1.34
CA GLU A 207 -6.77 11.73 -0.81
C GLU A 207 -6.68 10.24 -0.46
N LEU A 208 -7.34 9.87 0.65
CA LEU A 208 -7.53 8.49 1.07
C LEU A 208 -8.97 8.31 1.52
N GLU A 209 -9.71 7.50 0.78
CA GLU A 209 -11.03 7.02 1.16
C GLU A 209 -10.92 5.56 1.61
N VAL A 210 -11.40 5.26 2.83
CA VAL A 210 -11.43 3.91 3.40
C VAL A 210 -12.76 3.75 4.14
N THR A 211 -13.76 3.20 3.45
CA THR A 211 -15.16 3.21 3.91
C THR A 211 -15.79 1.82 3.80
N ILE A 212 -16.92 1.65 4.48
CA ILE A 212 -17.81 0.51 4.33
C ILE A 212 -19.21 1.05 3.98
N ASP A 213 -19.76 0.58 2.88
CA ASP A 213 -21.11 0.93 2.45
C ASP A 213 -22.13 0.27 3.40
N GLY A 214 -23.07 1.08 3.90
CA GLY A 214 -24.13 0.69 4.84
C GLY A 214 -25.45 0.38 4.17
#